data_AF-A0A3S9N0S3-F1
#
_entry.id   AF-A0A3S9N0S3-F1
#
_cell.length_a   1.000
_cell.length_b   1.000
_cell.length_c   1.000
_cell.angle_alpha   90.00
_cell.angle_beta   90.00
_cell.angle_gamma   90.00
#
_symmetry.space_group_name_H-M   'P 1'
#
loop_
_entity.id
_entity.type
_entity.pdbx_description
1 polymer ?
#
loop_
_entity_poly.entity_id
_entity_poly.type
_entity_poly.pdbx_seq_one_letter_code
_entity_poly.pdbx_strand_id
1 'polypeptide(L)'
;MKYLTILFLLVSTTCLAQHDGIEIDVVKGHKKITYTAQNTTSDTLDLFFKVISDGFRRSADRPIITTVPAKSTINLLTLIPKKNADTTHTYIAVVTKPEHNIQIRKTDTVVREIRKVDPVKKSGN
;
A
#
# COMPACT_ATOMS: atom_id res chain seq x y z
N MET A 1 44.24 -14.65 -2.45
CA MET A 1 43.12 -14.87 -3.40
C MET A 1 41.82 -15.40 -2.77
N LYS A 2 41.72 -15.58 -1.44
CA LYS A 2 40.51 -16.17 -0.79
C LYS A 2 39.50 -15.13 -0.25
N TYR A 3 39.93 -13.88 -0.08
CA TYR A 3 39.08 -12.80 0.44
C TYR A 3 38.29 -12.05 -0.65
N LEU A 4 38.70 -12.18 -1.91
CA LEU A 4 38.03 -11.52 -3.04
C LEU A 4 36.69 -12.20 -3.39
N THR A 5 36.58 -13.51 -3.17
CA THR A 5 35.37 -14.28 -3.43
C THR A 5 34.26 -14.00 -2.40
N ILE A 6 34.62 -13.62 -1.18
CA ILE A 6 33.65 -13.28 -0.12
C ILE A 6 33.00 -11.91 -0.40
N LEU A 7 33.73 -10.97 -1.01
CA LEU A 7 33.21 -9.65 -1.37
C LEU A 7 32.19 -9.72 -2.51
N PHE A 8 32.34 -10.65 -3.45
CA PHE A 8 31.42 -10.83 -4.58
C PHE A 8 30.08 -11.46 -4.16
N LEU A 9 30.07 -12.27 -3.08
CA LEU A 9 28.86 -12.94 -2.59
C LEU A 9 27.89 -11.98 -1.88
N LEU A 10 28.34 -10.82 -1.41
CA LEU A 10 27.51 -9.88 -0.65
C LEU A 10 26.62 -8.97 -1.53
N VAL A 11 26.83 -8.96 -2.85
CA VAL A 11 26.17 -8.02 -3.77
C VAL A 11 24.83 -8.54 -4.31
N SER A 12 24.51 -9.83 -4.14
CA SER A 12 23.38 -10.46 -4.84
C SER A 12 22.02 -10.43 -4.12
N THR A 13 21.91 -9.87 -2.90
CA THR A 13 20.66 -9.90 -2.12
C THR A 13 20.04 -8.52 -1.93
N THR A 14 19.75 -7.80 -3.02
CA THR A 14 18.73 -6.74 -2.98
C THR A 14 17.44 -7.31 -3.54
N CYS A 15 16.67 -8.00 -2.70
CA CYS A 15 15.29 -8.35 -3.03
C CYS A 15 14.49 -7.05 -3.06
N LEU A 16 14.23 -6.52 -4.26
CA LEU A 16 13.24 -5.48 -4.44
C LEU A 16 11.90 -6.10 -4.08
N ALA A 17 11.33 -5.68 -2.96
CA ALA A 17 9.98 -6.05 -2.56
C ALA A 17 9.02 -5.53 -3.64
N GLN A 18 8.72 -6.39 -4.62
CA GLN A 18 7.77 -6.08 -5.68
C GLN A 18 6.38 -6.12 -5.07
N HIS A 19 5.83 -4.92 -4.89
CA HIS A 19 4.44 -4.65 -4.56
C HIS A 19 3.51 -5.42 -5.49
N ASP A 20 2.39 -5.92 -4.93
CA ASP A 20 1.39 -6.87 -5.45
C ASP A 20 0.73 -6.53 -6.81
N GLY A 21 1.51 -6.23 -7.85
CA GLY A 21 1.05 -5.96 -9.22
C GLY A 21 0.54 -4.55 -9.50
N ILE A 22 0.32 -3.72 -8.48
CA ILE A 22 0.01 -2.29 -8.62
C ILE A 22 1.18 -1.45 -8.11
N GLU A 23 1.68 -0.57 -8.98
CA GLU A 23 2.71 0.42 -8.66
C GLU A 23 2.04 1.77 -8.36
N ILE A 24 2.49 2.45 -7.31
CA ILE A 24 1.98 3.77 -6.92
C ILE A 24 3.02 4.83 -7.27
N ASP A 25 2.70 5.67 -8.25
CA ASP A 25 3.54 6.79 -8.64
C ASP A 25 3.12 8.07 -7.92
N VAL A 26 4.11 8.80 -7.42
CA VAL A 26 3.92 10.08 -6.72
C VAL A 26 4.59 11.19 -7.53
N VAL A 27 3.79 11.92 -8.29
CA VAL A 27 4.29 13.00 -9.16
C VAL A 27 4.16 14.35 -8.43
N LYS A 28 5.31 14.98 -8.14
CA LYS A 28 5.36 16.34 -7.58
C LYS A 28 5.32 17.37 -8.71
N GLY A 29 4.25 18.17 -8.76
CA GLY A 29 4.10 19.30 -9.67
C GLY A 29 4.27 20.65 -8.95
N HIS A 30 4.16 21.75 -9.70
CA HIS A 30 4.49 23.11 -9.23
C HIS A 30 3.70 23.58 -7.99
N LYS A 31 2.48 23.06 -7.73
CA LYS A 31 1.68 23.33 -6.50
C LYS A 31 0.73 22.17 -6.15
N LYS A 32 1.09 20.95 -6.55
CA LYS A 32 0.25 19.78 -6.33
C LYS A 32 1.10 18.52 -6.29
N ILE A 33 0.62 17.51 -5.57
CA ILE A 33 1.19 16.17 -5.58
C ILE A 33 0.09 15.24 -6.08
N THR A 34 0.35 14.50 -7.15
CA THR A 34 -0.61 13.57 -7.75
C THR A 34 -0.17 12.15 -7.47
N TYR A 35 -1.11 11.34 -6.98
CA TYR A 35 -0.96 9.90 -6.84
C TYR A 35 -1.67 9.19 -7.99
N THR A 36 -0.93 8.32 -8.67
CA THR A 36 -1.45 7.44 -9.72
C THR A 36 -1.16 5.99 -9.34
N ALA A 37 -2.08 5.09 -9.70
CA ALA A 37 -1.87 3.65 -9.62
C ALA A 37 -1.72 3.09 -11.03
N GLN A 38 -0.65 2.33 -11.26
CA GLN A 38 -0.42 1.58 -12.48
C GLN A 38 -0.51 0.08 -12.19
N ASN A 39 -1.44 -0.62 -12.84
CA ASN A 39 -1.49 -2.07 -12.80
C ASN A 39 -0.56 -2.63 -13.88
N THR A 40 0.49 -3.34 -13.49
CA THR A 40 1.47 -3.95 -14.41
C THR A 40 1.11 -5.38 -14.79
N THR A 41 0.08 -5.96 -14.15
CA THR A 41 -0.37 -7.33 -14.37
C THR A 41 -1.38 -7.44 -15.51
N SER A 42 -1.62 -8.68 -15.94
CA SER A 42 -2.66 -9.05 -16.91
C SER A 42 -4.05 -9.13 -16.31
N ASP A 43 -4.16 -9.10 -14.98
CA ASP A 43 -5.40 -9.33 -14.26
C ASP A 43 -5.93 -8.00 -13.73
N THR A 44 -7.24 -7.92 -13.59
CA THR A 44 -7.87 -6.78 -12.91
C THR A 44 -7.66 -6.93 -11.41
N LEU A 45 -7.25 -5.86 -10.74
CA LEU A 45 -6.92 -5.86 -9.32
C LEU A 45 -7.74 -4.79 -8.59
N ASP A 46 -8.17 -5.11 -7.37
CA ASP A 46 -8.82 -4.16 -6.47
C ASP A 46 -7.75 -3.49 -5.60
N LEU A 47 -7.88 -2.17 -5.44
CA LEU A 47 -6.95 -1.33 -4.70
C LEU A 47 -7.69 -0.62 -3.58
N PHE A 48 -7.27 -0.87 -2.34
CA PHE A 48 -7.53 0.02 -1.21
C PHE A 48 -6.36 1.00 -1.10
N PHE A 49 -6.65 2.29 -1.18
CA PHE A 49 -5.66 3.35 -1.12
C PHE A 49 -6.07 4.42 -0.11
N LYS A 50 -5.19 4.74 0.84
CA LYS A 50 -5.42 5.79 1.83
C LYS A 50 -4.19 6.65 1.97
N VAL A 51 -4.36 7.96 2.03
CA VAL A 51 -3.28 8.91 2.26
C VAL A 51 -3.41 9.53 3.64
N ILE A 52 -2.32 9.56 4.38
CA ILE A 52 -2.23 10.27 5.66
C ILE A 52 -1.40 11.52 5.37
N SER A 53 -2.02 12.69 5.47
CA SER A 53 -1.38 13.95 5.09
C SER A 53 -1.75 15.09 6.01
N ASP A 54 -0.81 16.00 6.22
CA ASP A 54 -1.01 17.28 6.91
C ASP A 54 -0.47 18.45 6.09
N GLY A 55 -1.01 19.66 6.31
CA GLY A 55 -0.64 20.87 5.59
C GLY A 55 -1.29 21.06 4.21
N PHE A 56 -2.28 20.22 3.85
CA PHE A 56 -3.00 20.29 2.57
C PHE A 56 -4.40 20.89 2.68
N ARG A 57 -4.91 21.45 1.57
CA ARG A 57 -6.23 22.11 1.51
C ARG A 57 -7.41 21.19 1.80
N ARG A 58 -7.28 19.91 1.46
CA ARG A 58 -8.30 18.89 1.72
C ARG A 58 -7.62 17.78 2.52
N SER A 59 -8.31 17.31 3.55
CA SER A 59 -7.93 16.08 4.25
C SER A 59 -7.93 14.93 3.25
N ALA A 60 -6.87 14.13 3.26
CA ALA A 60 -6.71 12.94 2.44
C ALA A 60 -7.12 11.65 3.18
N ASP A 61 -7.78 11.82 4.33
CA ASP A 61 -8.15 10.80 5.31
C ASP A 61 -9.15 9.77 4.79
N ARG A 62 -9.93 10.15 3.76
CA ARG A 62 -10.91 9.27 3.13
C ARG A 62 -10.21 8.20 2.29
N PRO A 63 -10.36 6.91 2.63
CA PRO A 63 -9.83 5.84 1.80
C PRO A 63 -10.58 5.76 0.47
N ILE A 64 -9.86 5.35 -0.57
CA ILE A 64 -10.34 5.09 -1.93
C ILE A 64 -10.30 3.58 -2.13
N ILE A 65 -11.43 2.99 -2.50
CA ILE A 65 -11.52 1.60 -2.93
C ILE A 65 -11.89 1.64 -4.40
N THR A 66 -11.00 1.16 -5.26
CA THR A 66 -11.19 1.22 -6.71
C THR A 66 -10.60 -0.01 -7.37
N THR A 67 -11.22 -0.45 -8.44
CA THR A 67 -10.69 -1.50 -9.30
C THR A 67 -9.77 -0.88 -10.34
N VAL A 68 -8.58 -1.45 -10.53
CA VAL A 68 -7.59 -1.03 -11.52
C VAL A 68 -7.52 -2.09 -12.62
N PRO A 69 -8.02 -1.80 -13.83
CA PRO A 69 -7.94 -2.73 -14.96
C PRO A 69 -6.50 -3.15 -15.28
N ALA A 70 -6.35 -4.34 -15.86
CA ALA A 70 -5.06 -4.84 -16.33
C ALA A 70 -4.34 -3.84 -17.25
N LYS A 71 -3.01 -3.71 -17.07
CA LYS A 71 -2.14 -2.83 -17.87
C LYS A 71 -2.62 -1.38 -18.01
N SER A 72 -3.33 -0.88 -17.00
CA SER A 72 -3.91 0.47 -17.02
C SER A 72 -3.38 1.32 -15.88
N THR A 73 -3.46 2.63 -16.07
CA THR A 73 -3.10 3.63 -15.07
C THR A 73 -4.31 4.47 -14.72
N ILE A 74 -4.58 4.65 -13.43
CA ILE A 74 -5.67 5.47 -12.92
C ILE A 74 -5.17 6.58 -11.99
N ASN A 75 -5.86 7.71 -11.99
CA ASN A 75 -5.63 8.80 -11.04
C ASN A 75 -6.35 8.50 -9.74
N LEU A 76 -5.63 8.53 -8.62
CA LEU A 76 -6.19 8.28 -7.29
C LEU A 76 -6.57 9.57 -6.59
N LEU A 77 -5.57 10.42 -6.33
CA LEU A 77 -5.73 11.61 -5.52
C LEU A 77 -4.76 12.70 -5.95
N THR A 78 -5.18 13.96 -5.82
CA THR A 78 -4.30 15.12 -5.93
C THR A 78 -4.33 15.91 -4.63
N LEU A 79 -3.18 16.06 -4.01
CA LEU A 79 -2.98 16.91 -2.84
C LEU A 79 -2.56 18.32 -3.28
N ILE A 80 -3.15 19.34 -2.65
CA ILE A 80 -2.81 20.75 -2.89
C ILE A 80 -2.35 21.38 -1.57
N PRO A 81 -1.08 21.76 -1.44
CA PRO A 81 -0.57 22.40 -0.22
C PRO A 81 -1.34 23.67 0.16
N LYS A 82 -1.47 23.93 1.46
CA LYS A 82 -1.86 25.25 1.96
C LYS A 82 -0.70 26.23 1.75
N LYS A 83 -1.02 27.52 1.64
CA LYS A 83 0.01 28.56 1.49
C LYS A 83 0.83 28.63 2.78
N ASN A 84 2.16 28.57 2.67
CA ASN A 84 3.11 28.66 3.79
C ASN A 84 2.90 27.59 4.89
N ALA A 85 2.44 26.39 4.53
CA ALA A 85 2.34 25.28 5.46
C ALA A 85 3.43 24.26 5.20
N ASP A 86 4.00 23.69 6.26
CA ASP A 86 4.81 22.49 6.16
C ASP A 86 3.91 21.31 5.77
N THR A 87 4.39 20.46 4.86
CA THR A 87 3.57 19.36 4.32
C THR A 87 4.22 18.01 4.60
N THR A 88 3.44 17.10 5.18
CA THR A 88 3.82 15.70 5.39
C THR A 88 2.78 14.81 4.75
N HIS A 89 3.20 13.75 4.08
CA HIS A 89 2.31 12.84 3.38
C HIS A 89 2.93 11.44 3.35
N THR A 90 2.11 10.44 3.65
CA THR A 90 2.41 9.03 3.48
C THR A 90 1.15 8.32 2.98
N TYR A 91 1.28 7.11 2.48
CA TYR A 91 0.16 6.35 1.96
C TYR A 91 0.18 4.91 2.43
N ILE A 92 -1.00 4.30 2.40
CA ILE A 92 -1.24 2.88 2.61
C ILE A 92 -1.92 2.39 1.32
N ALA A 93 -1.33 1.39 0.68
CA ALA A 93 -1.90 0.72 -0.48
C ALA A 93 -1.99 -0.78 -0.16
N VAL A 94 -3.18 -1.35 -0.34
CA VAL A 94 -3.43 -2.79 -0.20
C VAL A 94 -4.08 -3.26 -1.48
N VAL A 95 -3.45 -4.23 -2.13
CA VAL A 95 -3.94 -4.79 -3.39
C VAL A 95 -4.57 -6.15 -3.12
N THR A 96 -5.74 -6.37 -3.71
CA THR A 96 -6.47 -7.64 -3.59
C THR A 96 -6.97 -8.08 -4.96
N LYS A 97 -7.03 -9.39 -5.19
CA LYS A 97 -7.68 -9.93 -6.38
C LYS A 97 -9.21 -9.87 -6.18
N PRO A 98 -10.02 -9.52 -7.20
CA PRO A 98 -11.47 -9.41 -7.08
C PRO A 98 -12.13 -10.70 -6.56
N GLU A 99 -11.52 -11.84 -6.86
CA GLU A 99 -11.95 -13.20 -6.51
C GLU A 99 -11.88 -13.47 -4.99
N HIS A 100 -11.11 -12.67 -4.25
CA HIS A 100 -10.95 -12.79 -2.79
C HIS A 100 -11.87 -11.83 -2.01
N ASN A 101 -12.82 -11.15 -2.68
CA ASN A 101 -13.78 -10.30 -1.99
C ASN A 101 -14.72 -11.15 -1.12
N ILE A 102 -14.67 -10.93 0.19
CA ILE A 102 -15.56 -11.59 1.15
C ILE A 102 -16.98 -11.06 0.91
N GLN A 103 -17.82 -11.86 0.26
CA GLN A 103 -19.23 -11.53 0.04
C GLN A 103 -20.05 -11.79 1.31
N ILE A 104 -19.97 -10.89 2.29
CA ILE A 104 -20.84 -10.96 3.49
C ILE A 104 -22.19 -10.34 3.15
N ARG A 105 -23.25 -11.13 3.19
CA ARG A 105 -24.64 -10.67 3.08
C ARG A 105 -25.16 -10.30 4.46
N LYS A 106 -26.14 -9.39 4.50
CA LYS A 106 -26.78 -8.98 5.77
C LYS A 106 -27.40 -10.15 6.55
N THR A 107 -27.75 -11.24 5.85
CA THR A 107 -28.31 -12.46 6.42
C THR A 107 -27.26 -13.40 7.00
N ASP A 108 -25.97 -13.18 6.70
CA ASP A 108 -24.91 -14.08 7.14
C ASP A 108 -24.67 -13.89 8.63
N THR A 109 -24.71 -14.98 9.37
CA THR A 109 -24.47 -14.98 10.81
C THR A 109 -22.96 -14.96 11.04
N VAL A 110 -22.40 -13.79 11.38
CA VAL A 110 -20.98 -13.65 11.71
C VAL A 110 -20.75 -14.18 13.12
N VAL A 111 -20.25 -15.41 13.24
CA VAL A 111 -19.80 -15.96 14.53
C VAL A 111 -18.46 -15.34 14.87
N ARG A 112 -18.41 -14.50 15.92
CA ARG A 112 -17.15 -13.97 16.46
C ARG A 112 -16.45 -15.07 17.26
N GLU A 113 -15.43 -15.70 16.67
CA GLU A 113 -14.53 -16.57 17.41
C GLU A 113 -13.49 -15.72 18.17
N ILE A 114 -13.69 -15.52 19.46
CA ILE A 114 -12.71 -14.83 20.32
C ILE A 114 -11.63 -15.84 20.70
N ARG A 115 -10.50 -15.86 19.99
CA ARG A 115 -9.33 -16.60 20.45
C ARG A 115 -8.68 -15.85 21.61
N LYS A 116 -8.80 -16.39 22.83
CA LYS A 116 -7.95 -15.97 23.95
C LYS A 116 -6.53 -16.43 23.65
N VAL A 117 -5.63 -15.48 23.38
CA VAL A 117 -4.21 -15.77 23.27
C VAL A 117 -3.68 -15.87 24.69
N ASP A 118 -3.40 -17.08 25.16
CA ASP A 118 -2.78 -17.28 26.46
C ASP A 118 -1.35 -16.70 26.45
N PRO A 119 -0.92 -16.01 27.52
CA PRO A 119 0.40 -15.40 27.56
C PRO A 119 1.49 -16.47 27.49
N VAL A 120 2.43 -16.29 26.56
CA VAL A 120 3.61 -17.15 26.39
C VAL A 120 4.42 -17.15 27.69
N LYS A 121 4.45 -18.30 28.37
CA LYS A 121 5.22 -18.50 29.60
C LYS A 121 6.71 -18.40 29.26
N LYS A 122 7.38 -17.32 29.64
CA LYS A 122 8.85 -17.21 29.56
C LYS A 122 9.46 -18.29 30.43
N SER A 123 10.08 -19.30 29.82
CA SER A 123 10.97 -20.22 30.52
C SER A 123 12.20 -19.43 30.94
N GLY A 124 12.35 -19.22 32.25
CA GLY A 124 13.57 -18.64 32.82
C GLY A 124 14.74 -19.59 32.61
N ASN A 125 15.90 -19.01 32.37
CA ASN A 125 17.21 -19.66 32.43
C ASN A 125 18.00 -18.99 33.56
#